data_AF-A0A651HL23-F1
#
_entry.id   AF-A0A651HL23-F1
#
_cell.length_a   1.000
_cell.length_b   1.000
_cell.length_c   1.000
_cell.angle_alpha   90.00
_cell.angle_beta   90.00
_cell.angle_gamma   90.00
#
_symmetry.space_group_name_H-M   'P 1'
#
loop_
_entity.id
_entity.type
_entity.pdbx_description
1 polymer ?
#
loop_
_entity_poly.entity_id
_entity_poly.type
_entity_poly.pdbx_seq_one_letter_code
_entity_poly.pdbx_strand_id
1 'polypeptide(L)' 'MWAEVDLVYRLPEPDVHGRQVLRPTLLELLGRLFRLVAPPRIHRHRDHGVLAPNARLRSTVVTIGRPLNNDFPVGVKPPP' A
#
# COMPACT_ATOMS: atom_id res chain seq x y z
N MET A 1 -12.86 -19.77 -8.11
CA MET A 1 -11.60 -20.38 -8.58
C MET A 1 -11.02 -19.42 -9.61
N TRP A 2 -10.07 -18.57 -9.20
CA TRP A 2 -9.54 -17.55 -10.10
C TRP A 2 -8.51 -18.22 -11.01
N ALA A 3 -8.70 -18.12 -12.32
CA ALA A 3 -7.76 -18.67 -13.28
C ALA A 3 -6.43 -17.91 -13.17
N GLU A 4 -5.34 -18.65 -13.05
CA GLU A 4 -4.00 -18.09 -13.06
C GLU A 4 -3.72 -17.55 -14.47
N VAL A 5 -3.37 -16.27 -14.56
CA VAL A 5 -3.12 -15.59 -15.83
C VAL A 5 -1.78 -16.07 -16.38
N ASP A 6 -1.76 -16.68 -17.58
CA ASP A 6 -0.51 -17.03 -18.26
C ASP A 6 0.15 -15.73 -18.77
N LEU A 7 1.19 -15.29 -18.05
CA LEU A 7 1.94 -14.09 -18.39
C LEU A 7 3.20 -14.45 -19.17
N VAL A 8 3.32 -13.93 -20.38
CA VAL A 8 4.48 -14.12 -21.25
C VAL A 8 5.17 -12.79 -21.47
N TYR A 9 6.43 -12.69 -21.03
CA TYR A 9 7.26 -11.51 -21.24
C TYR A 9 8.41 -11.83 -22.20
N ARG A 10 8.50 -11.10 -23.33
CA ARG A 10 9.60 -11.22 -24.29
C ARG A 10 10.69 -10.22 -23.95
N LEU A 11 11.89 -10.72 -23.74
CA LEU A 11 13.07 -9.87 -23.55
C LEU A 11 13.57 -9.35 -24.90
N PRO A 12 14.06 -8.09 -24.97
CA PRO A 12 14.69 -7.56 -26.17
C PRO A 12 15.95 -8.34 -26.56
N GLU A 13 16.72 -8.76 -25.54
CA GLU A 13 17.95 -9.54 -25.68
C GLU A 13 17.85 -10.83 -24.84
N PRO A 14 18.54 -11.92 -25.23
CA PRO A 14 18.54 -13.15 -24.45
C PRO A 14 19.15 -12.95 -23.05
N ASP A 15 18.57 -13.60 -22.05
CA ASP A 15 19.13 -13.68 -20.69
C ASP A 15 20.48 -14.42 -20.67
N VAL A 16 21.18 -14.41 -19.53
CA VAL A 16 22.47 -15.12 -19.31
C VAL A 16 22.41 -16.63 -19.61
N HIS A 17 21.19 -17.19 -19.65
CA HIS A 17 20.93 -18.58 -20.03
C HIS A 17 20.42 -18.75 -21.47
N GLY A 18 20.49 -17.71 -22.31
CA GLY A 18 20.01 -17.71 -23.70
C GLY A 18 18.49 -17.67 -23.86
N ARG A 19 17.73 -17.43 -22.79
CA ARG A 19 16.26 -17.40 -22.83
C ARG A 19 15.77 -16.03 -23.30
N GLN A 20 14.87 -15.99 -24.29
CA GLN A 20 14.20 -14.75 -24.73
C GLN A 20 12.79 -14.57 -24.16
N VAL A 21 12.21 -15.60 -23.56
CA VAL A 21 10.83 -15.58 -23.07
C VAL A 21 10.83 -15.95 -21.59
N LEU A 22 10.22 -15.09 -20.78
CA LEU A 22 9.95 -15.31 -19.37
C LEU A 22 8.47 -15.62 -19.18
N ARG A 23 8.18 -16.63 -18.36
CA ARG A 23 6.81 -17.00 -17.94
C ARG A 23 6.69 -16.98 -16.42
N PRO A 24 6.77 -15.80 -15.78
CA PRO A 24 6.65 -15.71 -14.33
C PRO A 24 5.18 -15.87 -13.91
N THR A 25 4.94 -16.44 -12.73
CA THR A 25 3.63 -16.32 -12.07
C THR A 25 3.37 -14.85 -11.72
N LEU A 26 2.10 -14.50 -11.42
CA LEU A 26 1.76 -13.14 -11.00
C LEU A 26 2.58 -12.69 -9.78
N LEU A 27 2.79 -13.60 -8.83
CA LEU A 27 3.54 -13.29 -7.62
C LEU A 27 5.04 -13.12 -7.89
N GLU A 28 5.62 -13.93 -8.78
CA GLU A 28 7.01 -13.76 -9.21
C GLU A 28 7.23 -12.44 -9.93
N LEU A 29 6.31 -12.05 -10.82
CA LEU A 29 6.39 -10.76 -11.51
C LEU A 29 6.42 -9.61 -10.48
N LEU A 30 5.45 -9.60 -9.57
CA LEU A 30 5.35 -8.58 -8.54
C LEU A 30 6.63 -8.53 -7.70
N GLY A 31 7.13 -9.70 -7.25
CA GLY A 31 8.37 -9.77 -6.49
C GLY A 31 9.58 -9.17 -7.23
N ARG A 32 9.69 -9.38 -8.55
CA ARG A 32 10.75 -8.78 -9.37
C ARG A 32 10.55 -7.27 -9.52
N LEU A 33 9.32 -6.81 -9.74
CA LEU A 33 9.00 -5.40 -9.86
C LEU A 33 9.30 -4.63 -8.57
N PHE A 34 8.97 -5.22 -7.42
CA PHE A 34 9.27 -4.62 -6.11
C PHE A 34 10.77 -4.43 -5.86
N ARG A 35 11.65 -5.22 -6.48
CA ARG A 35 13.10 -5.01 -6.39
C ARG A 35 13.58 -3.78 -7.16
N LEU A 36 12.84 -3.36 -8.18
CA LEU A 36 13.13 -2.15 -8.95
C LEU A 36 12.65 -0.88 -8.24
N VAL A 37 11.59 -1.01 -7.44
CA VAL A 37 11.11 0.09 -6.60
C VAL A 37 12.02 0.19 -5.38
N ALA A 38 12.53 1.39 -5.09
CA ALA A 38 13.29 1.61 -3.87
C ALA A 38 12.51 1.09 -2.65
N PRO A 39 13.17 0.50 -1.64
CA PRO A 39 12.49 -0.01 -0.46
C PRO A 39 11.50 1.04 0.06
N PRO A 40 10.26 0.66 0.42
CA PRO A 40 9.32 1.57 1.02
C PRO A 40 10.05 2.32 2.11
N ARG A 41 10.17 3.65 1.99
CA ARG A 41 10.87 4.43 2.99
C ARG A 41 10.04 4.33 4.26
N ILE A 42 10.45 3.43 5.15
CA ILE A 42 9.75 3.02 6.37
C ILE A 42 9.43 4.24 7.26
N HIS A 43 10.17 5.33 7.08
CA HIS A 43 10.02 6.58 7.82
C HIS A 43 9.38 7.73 7.03
N ARG A 44 8.69 7.46 5.92
CA ARG A 44 8.02 8.49 5.09
C ARG A 44 6.58 8.14 4.73
N HIS A 45 5.84 7.50 5.63
CA HIS A 45 4.39 7.72 5.70
C HIS A 45 4.17 9.20 6.07
N ARG A 46 4.27 10.07 5.07
CA ARG A 46 3.77 11.43 5.21
C ARG A 46 2.29 11.31 5.01
N ASP A 47 1.59 11.11 6.12
CA ASP A 47 0.16 11.27 6.11
C ASP A 47 -0.14 12.72 5.73
N HIS A 48 -0.74 12.89 4.57
CA HIS A 48 -1.12 14.18 4.03
C HIS A 48 -2.64 14.33 4.10
N GLY A 49 -3.10 15.57 4.22
CA GLY A 49 -4.52 15.89 4.29
C GLY A 49 -5.10 15.89 5.70
N VAL A 50 -6.40 16.15 5.76
CA VAL A 50 -7.11 16.46 7.02
C VAL A 50 -7.25 15.28 7.97
N LEU A 51 -6.99 14.05 7.51
CA LEU A 51 -7.06 12.84 8.32
C LEU A 51 -5.70 12.38 8.87
N ALA A 52 -4.60 13.06 8.51
CA ALA A 52 -3.27 12.72 9.00
C ALA A 52 -3.19 12.79 10.54
N PRO A 53 -2.46 11.90 11.23
CA PRO A 53 -2.49 11.77 12.69
C PRO A 53 -2.34 13.08 13.47
N ASN A 54 -1.50 13.98 12.97
CA ASN A 54 -1.21 15.29 13.57
C ASN A 54 -1.85 16.48 12.82
N ALA A 55 -2.81 16.24 11.92
CA ALA A 55 -3.48 17.34 11.21
C ALA A 55 -4.37 18.16 12.15
N ARG A 56 -4.23 19.49 12.09
CA ARG A 56 -4.97 20.44 12.94
C ARG A 56 -6.49 20.27 12.86
N LEU A 57 -7.00 19.87 11.70
CA LEU A 57 -8.44 19.70 11.43
C LEU A 57 -8.93 18.26 11.67
N ARG A 58 -8.06 17.32 12.05
CA ARG A 58 -8.43 15.90 12.16
C ARG A 58 -9.54 15.66 13.14
N SER A 59 -9.47 16.25 14.33
CA SER A 59 -10.52 16.08 15.36
C SER A 59 -11.88 16.54 14.84
N THR A 60 -11.95 17.73 14.24
CA THR A 60 -13.18 18.27 13.66
C THR A 60 -13.74 17.39 12.54
N VAL A 61 -12.90 16.97 11.59
CA VAL A 61 -13.32 16.15 10.44
C VAL A 61 -13.77 14.76 10.88
N VAL A 62 -13.07 14.14 11.83
CA VAL A 62 -13.45 12.83 12.40
C VAL A 62 -14.78 12.94 13.16
N THR A 63 -15.03 14.04 13.87
CA THR A 63 -16.31 14.28 14.55
C THR A 63 -17.46 14.43 13.56
N ILE A 64 -17.28 15.17 12.46
CA ILE A 64 -18.31 15.34 11.43
C ILE A 64 -18.64 14.01 10.74
N GLY A 65 -17.62 13.19 10.45
CA GLY A 65 -17.79 11.90 9.78
C GLY A 65 -18.23 10.75 10.70
N ARG A 66 -18.32 10.97 12.01
CA ARG A 66 -18.71 9.94 12.98
C ARG A 66 -20.24 9.71 12.90
N PRO A 67 -20.71 8.47 12.68
CA PRO A 67 -22.14 8.18 12.74
C PRO A 67 -22.66 8.42 14.17
N LEU A 68 -23.86 9.01 14.27
CA LEU A 68 -24.48 9.46 15.53
C LEU A 68 -24.77 8.34 16.54
N ASN A 69 -24.69 7.07 16.11
CA ASN A 69 -25.02 5.89 16.92
C ASN A 69 -23.81 5.35 17.72
N ASN A 70 -22.73 6.13 17.83
CA ASN A 70 -21.49 5.72 18.47
C ASN A 70 -21.47 6.19 19.94
N ASP A 71 -22.00 5.35 20.83
CA ASP A 71 -22.03 5.51 22.30
C ASP A 71 -20.63 5.36 22.96
N PHE A 72 -19.58 5.93 22.36
CA PHE A 72 -18.25 5.94 22.95
C PHE A 72 -18.06 7.19 23.82
N PRO A 73 -17.67 7.06 25.10
CA PRO A 73 -17.56 8.19 26.00
C PRO A 73 -16.49 9.19 25.53
N VAL A 74 -16.93 10.36 25.10
CA VAL A 74 -16.10 11.54 24.80
C VAL A 74 -15.66 12.13 26.13
N GLY A 75 -14.61 11.60 26.76
CA GLY A 75 -14.18 12.11 28.05
C GLY A 75 -12.96 11.49 28.72
N VAL A 76 -12.27 10.53 28.12
CA VAL A 76 -11.06 9.97 28.74
C VAL A 76 -9.90 10.96 28.56
N LYS A 77 -9.62 11.72 29.62
CA LYS A 77 -8.40 12.53 29.75
C LYS A 77 -7.19 11.59 29.68
N PRO A 78 -6.12 11.91 28.93
CA PRO A 78 -4.95 11.05 28.89
C PRO A 78 -4.32 10.93 30.30
N PRO A 79 -3.82 9.74 30.67
CA PRO A 79 -3.13 9.54 31.94
C PRO A 79 -1.85 10.40 32.03
N PRO A 80 -1.40 10.73 33.26
CA PRO A 80 -0.28 11.65 33.51
C PRO A 80 1.05 11.20 32.91
#